data_AF-A0A3D2FD16-F1
#
_entry.id   AF-A0A3D2FD16-F1
#
_cell.length_a   1.000
_cell.length_b   1.000
_cell.length_c   1.000
_cell.angle_alpha   90.00
_cell.angle_beta   90.00
_cell.angle_gamma   90.00
#
_symmetry.space_group_name_H-M   'P 1'
#
loop_
_entity.id
_entity.type
_entity.pdbx_description
1 polymer ?
#
loop_
_entity_poly.entity_id
_entity_poly.type
_entity_poly.pdbx_seq_one_letter_code
_entity_poly.pdbx_strand_id
1 'polypeptide(L)'
;MLYPTKDAWTAAPNKRVMVFGMSGLGKTHMSTILRDTGDWFHYSIDYRIGTRYMGEYIVNSCIKAAMDHPYLREMLRQDAIYLAPNVHTHDLGAVSTYLGKPGDLTLGGLSIEEYKERQDQFRTAEIAALNDTAYFADRGTNLYGYPHFICDTGGSICEWVEATDDSDALMSELSANCF
;
A
#
# COMPACT_ATOMS: atom_id res chain seq x y z
N MET A 1 0.97 27.55 0.53
CA MET A 1 1.12 26.82 1.80
C MET A 1 -0.15 27.04 2.60
N LEU A 2 -0.91 25.99 2.93
CA LEU A 2 -2.23 26.11 3.58
C LEU A 2 -2.16 26.71 4.99
N TYR A 3 -1.08 26.45 5.72
CA TYR A 3 -0.84 27.00 7.05
C TYR A 3 0.39 27.91 7.02
N PRO A 4 0.21 29.24 7.01
CA PRO A 4 1.32 30.18 6.86
C PRO A 4 2.15 30.32 8.15
N THR A 5 1.65 29.86 9.29
CA THR A 5 2.33 29.94 10.60
C THR A 5 2.13 28.65 11.41
N LYS A 6 3.02 28.41 12.39
CA LYS A 6 2.88 27.33 13.37
C LYS A 6 1.55 27.40 14.14
N ASP A 7 1.12 28.60 14.49
CA ASP A 7 -0.12 28.80 15.25
C ASP A 7 -1.34 28.47 14.39
N ALA A 8 -1.33 28.85 13.11
CA ALA A 8 -2.37 28.47 12.15
C ALA A 8 -2.44 26.95 11.96
N TRP A 9 -1.28 26.27 11.87
CA TRP A 9 -1.22 24.81 11.86
C TRP A 9 -1.81 24.22 13.15
N THR A 10 -1.33 24.67 14.31
CA THR A 10 -1.72 24.09 15.61
C THR A 10 -3.23 24.23 15.85
N ALA A 11 -3.79 25.40 15.53
CA ALA A 11 -5.21 25.71 15.69
C ALA A 11 -6.12 25.09 14.62
N ALA A 12 -5.58 24.50 13.55
CA ALA A 12 -6.38 23.92 12.49
C ALA A 12 -7.26 22.77 13.02
N PRO A 13 -8.59 22.85 12.87
CA PRO A 13 -9.50 21.84 13.41
C PRO A 13 -9.42 20.51 12.65
N ASN A 14 -9.07 20.58 11.36
CA ASN A 14 -8.88 19.41 10.52
C ASN A 14 -7.52 19.54 9.83
N LYS A 15 -6.75 18.44 9.84
CA LYS A 15 -5.42 18.37 9.25
C LYS A 15 -5.35 17.13 8.39
N ARG A 16 -4.85 17.26 7.17
CA ARG A 16 -4.58 16.13 6.28
C ARG A 16 -3.11 16.20 5.90
N VAL A 17 -2.37 15.12 6.12
CA VAL A 17 -0.93 15.06 5.86
C VAL A 17 -0.62 13.82 5.06
N MET A 18 0.22 13.95 4.05
CA MET A 18 0.87 12.82 3.42
C MET A 18 2.35 12.80 3.78
N VAL A 19 2.85 11.62 4.12
CA VAL A 19 4.27 11.39 4.39
C VAL A 19 4.81 10.49 3.29
N PHE A 20 5.73 11.03 2.49
CA PHE A 20 6.33 10.31 1.37
C PHE A 20 7.85 10.47 1.34
N GLY A 21 8.52 9.54 0.67
CA GLY A 21 9.98 9.45 0.60
C GLY A 21 10.46 8.02 0.62
N MET A 22 11.76 7.81 0.39
CA MET A 22 12.35 6.48 0.29
C MET A 22 12.13 5.60 1.53
N SER A 23 12.29 4.29 1.35
CA SER A 23 12.24 3.33 2.46
C SER A 23 13.30 3.65 3.52
N GLY A 24 12.97 3.46 4.80
CA GLY A 24 13.87 3.71 5.93
C GLY A 24 13.88 5.15 6.49
N LEU A 25 13.17 6.11 5.88
CA LEU A 25 13.11 7.50 6.36
C LEU A 25 12.17 7.75 7.56
N GLY A 26 11.61 6.70 8.16
CA GLY A 26 10.78 6.82 9.37
C GLY A 26 9.32 7.23 9.15
N LYS A 27 8.79 7.15 7.91
CA LYS A 27 7.40 7.49 7.56
C LYS A 27 6.38 6.79 8.47
N THR A 28 6.42 5.45 8.50
CA THR A 28 5.54 4.63 9.34
C THR A 28 5.72 4.89 10.84
N HIS A 29 6.94 5.24 11.28
CA HIS A 29 7.17 5.60 12.68
C HIS A 29 6.44 6.90 13.04
N MET A 30 6.53 7.92 12.21
CA MET A 30 5.80 9.18 12.40
C MET A 30 4.29 9.00 12.34
N SER A 31 3.80 8.22 11.37
CA SER A 31 2.37 7.92 11.25
C SER A 31 1.84 7.13 12.46
N THR A 32 2.66 6.24 13.01
CA THR A 32 2.33 5.51 14.24
C THR A 32 2.23 6.45 15.44
N ILE A 33 3.19 7.36 15.63
CA ILE A 33 3.15 8.35 16.71
C ILE A 33 1.86 9.18 16.64
N LEU A 34 1.49 9.67 15.44
CA LEU A 34 0.28 10.46 15.27
C LEU A 34 -0.99 9.63 15.51
N ARG A 35 -1.06 8.42 14.97
CA ARG A 35 -2.17 7.48 15.21
C ARG A 35 -2.36 7.21 16.70
N ASP A 36 -1.27 6.99 17.43
CA ASP A 36 -1.31 6.60 18.84
C ASP A 36 -1.79 7.75 19.76
N THR A 37 -1.87 9.00 19.25
CA THR A 37 -2.56 10.09 19.96
C THR A 37 -4.08 9.91 20.03
N GLY A 38 -4.66 9.11 19.12
CA GLY A 38 -6.09 8.82 19.06
C GLY A 38 -6.91 9.74 18.15
N ASP A 39 -6.35 10.87 17.69
CA ASP A 39 -7.09 11.85 16.88
C ASP A 39 -6.82 11.74 15.37
N TRP A 40 -5.93 10.84 14.95
CA TRP A 40 -5.51 10.68 13.56
C TRP A 40 -5.98 9.37 12.96
N PHE A 41 -6.74 9.47 11.87
CA PHE A 41 -6.99 8.34 10.98
C PHE A 41 -5.72 8.05 10.18
N HIS A 42 -5.15 6.87 10.37
CA HIS A 42 -3.95 6.42 9.67
C HIS A 42 -4.32 5.54 8.48
N TYR A 43 -4.06 6.05 7.28
CA TYR A 43 -4.14 5.30 6.04
C TYR A 43 -2.75 4.85 5.59
N SER A 44 -2.49 3.55 5.65
CA SER A 44 -1.23 2.95 5.18
C SER A 44 -1.42 2.40 3.77
N ILE A 45 -0.62 2.91 2.84
CA ILE A 45 -0.60 2.46 1.44
C ILE A 45 -0.16 0.99 1.35
N ASP A 46 0.88 0.61 2.09
CA ASP A 46 1.38 -0.77 2.15
C ASP A 46 0.29 -1.75 2.58
N TYR A 47 -0.45 -1.40 3.64
CA TYR A 47 -1.57 -2.21 4.10
C TYR A 47 -2.68 -2.30 3.04
N ARG A 48 -2.97 -1.20 2.34
CA ARG A 48 -3.98 -1.19 1.27
C ARG A 48 -3.57 -2.05 0.08
N ILE A 49 -2.31 -1.96 -0.36
CA ILE A 49 -1.76 -2.78 -1.44
C ILE A 49 -1.97 -4.26 -1.11
N GLY A 50 -1.54 -4.69 0.07
CA GLY A 50 -1.67 -6.09 0.48
C GLY A 50 -3.12 -6.56 0.60
N THR A 51 -3.99 -5.76 1.22
CA THR A 51 -5.39 -6.16 1.49
C THR A 51 -6.31 -6.06 0.29
N ARG A 52 -6.06 -5.14 -0.65
CA ARG A 52 -7.00 -4.84 -1.74
C ARG A 52 -6.50 -5.23 -3.11
N TYR A 53 -5.22 -4.97 -3.43
CA TYR A 53 -4.74 -4.97 -4.81
C TYR A 53 -3.82 -6.15 -5.14
N MET A 54 -3.02 -6.60 -4.18
CA MET A 54 -2.09 -7.72 -4.37
C MET A 54 -2.64 -9.06 -3.87
N GLY A 55 -3.70 -9.05 -3.07
CA GLY A 55 -4.24 -10.26 -2.45
C GLY A 55 -4.57 -11.35 -3.47
N GLU A 56 -5.25 -11.01 -4.56
CA GLU A 56 -5.62 -11.98 -5.60
C GLU A 56 -4.40 -12.56 -6.33
N TYR A 57 -3.42 -11.72 -6.69
CA TYR A 57 -2.17 -12.18 -7.31
C TYR A 57 -1.41 -13.17 -6.42
N ILE A 58 -1.31 -12.86 -5.13
CA ILE A 58 -0.67 -13.72 -4.13
C ILE A 58 -1.43 -15.04 -4.01
N VAL A 59 -2.75 -15.00 -3.85
CA VAL A 59 -3.59 -16.21 -3.73
C VAL A 59 -3.48 -17.08 -4.97
N ASN A 60 -3.57 -16.49 -6.17
CA ASN A 60 -3.48 -17.23 -7.42
C ASN A 60 -2.11 -17.91 -7.60
N SER A 61 -1.03 -17.26 -7.15
CA SER A 61 0.31 -17.87 -7.12
C SER A 61 0.38 -19.07 -6.18
N CYS A 62 -0.18 -18.94 -4.97
CA CYS A 62 -0.25 -20.03 -4.02
C CYS A 62 -1.12 -21.18 -4.53
N ILE A 63 -2.26 -20.88 -5.16
CA ILE A 63 -3.13 -21.88 -5.80
C ILE A 63 -2.36 -22.60 -6.90
N LYS A 64 -1.67 -21.88 -7.81
CA LYS A 64 -0.87 -22.47 -8.88
C LYS A 64 0.16 -23.47 -8.33
N ALA A 65 0.88 -23.10 -7.26
CA ALA A 65 1.81 -24.01 -6.60
C ALA A 65 1.10 -25.20 -5.92
N ALA A 66 -0.02 -24.96 -5.24
CA ALA A 66 -0.82 -26.00 -4.59
C ALA A 66 -1.42 -27.00 -5.59
N MET A 67 -1.71 -26.55 -6.82
CA MET A 67 -2.17 -27.43 -7.89
C MET A 67 -1.14 -28.51 -8.21
N ASP A 68 0.16 -28.32 -8.01
CA ASP A 68 1.15 -29.39 -8.26
C ASP A 68 1.12 -30.50 -7.19
N HIS A 69 0.51 -30.25 -6.03
CA HIS A 69 0.36 -31.23 -4.96
C HIS A 69 -1.01 -31.95 -5.03
N PRO A 70 -1.08 -33.27 -5.32
CA PRO A 70 -2.34 -33.96 -5.58
C PRO A 70 -3.41 -33.81 -4.49
N TYR A 71 -3.01 -33.90 -3.21
CA TYR A 71 -3.92 -33.72 -2.08
C TYR A 71 -4.51 -32.29 -2.03
N LEU A 72 -3.68 -31.25 -2.16
CA LEU A 72 -4.14 -29.86 -2.10
C LEU A 72 -5.01 -29.51 -3.31
N ARG A 73 -4.63 -30.01 -4.49
CA ARG A 73 -5.43 -29.90 -5.71
C ARG A 73 -6.85 -30.42 -5.51
N GLU A 74 -7.01 -31.62 -4.94
CA GLU A 74 -8.34 -32.19 -4.71
C GLU A 74 -9.15 -31.38 -3.69
N MET A 75 -8.53 -30.99 -2.57
CA MET A 75 -9.16 -30.16 -1.56
C MET A 75 -9.65 -28.81 -2.12
N LEU A 76 -8.85 -28.15 -2.97
CA LEU A 76 -9.23 -26.88 -3.61
C LEU A 76 -10.32 -27.06 -4.67
N ARG A 77 -10.29 -28.14 -5.47
CA ARG A 77 -11.31 -28.38 -6.52
C ARG A 77 -12.67 -28.76 -5.95
N GLN A 78 -12.70 -29.39 -4.78
CA GLN A 78 -13.93 -29.69 -4.04
C GLN A 78 -14.44 -28.51 -3.21
N ASP A 79 -13.77 -27.35 -3.26
CA ASP A 79 -14.07 -26.19 -2.40
C ASP A 79 -14.02 -26.55 -0.90
N ALA A 80 -13.18 -27.53 -0.53
CA ALA A 80 -13.04 -28.01 0.84
C ALA A 80 -12.05 -27.16 1.66
N ILE A 81 -11.18 -26.39 0.99
CA ILE A 81 -10.30 -25.38 1.59
C ILE A 81 -10.24 -24.14 0.70
N TYR A 82 -9.87 -23.00 1.27
CA TYR A 82 -9.50 -21.78 0.55
C TYR A 82 -8.14 -21.26 1.04
N LEU A 83 -7.47 -20.46 0.20
CA LEU A 83 -6.22 -19.79 0.55
C LEU A 83 -6.46 -18.29 0.65
N ALA A 84 -5.92 -17.67 1.69
CA ALA A 84 -5.95 -16.22 1.88
C ALA A 84 -4.62 -15.77 2.51
N PRO A 85 -4.07 -14.61 2.10
CA PRO A 85 -2.90 -14.06 2.74
C PRO A 85 -3.31 -13.44 4.08
N ASN A 86 -2.51 -13.65 5.11
CA ASN A 86 -2.56 -12.79 6.28
C ASN A 86 -1.92 -11.47 5.92
N VAL A 87 -2.66 -10.37 6.02
CA VAL A 87 -2.14 -9.03 5.76
C VAL A 87 -2.12 -8.26 7.07
N HIS A 88 -0.93 -7.92 7.54
CA HIS A 88 -0.75 -7.11 8.73
C HIS A 88 -0.41 -5.67 8.34
N THR A 89 -0.72 -4.72 9.21
CA THR A 89 -0.51 -3.27 8.99
C THR A 89 0.95 -2.86 8.76
N HIS A 90 1.89 -3.73 9.07
CA HIS A 90 3.34 -3.48 9.02
C HIS A 90 4.13 -4.62 8.36
N ASP A 91 3.44 -5.64 7.81
CA ASP A 91 4.08 -6.81 7.25
C ASP A 91 3.66 -7.01 5.80
N LEU A 92 4.57 -6.64 4.90
CA LEU A 92 4.48 -6.90 3.46
C LEU A 92 5.12 -8.24 3.08
N GLY A 93 5.35 -9.16 4.03
CA GLY A 93 6.02 -10.43 3.77
C GLY A 93 5.39 -11.23 2.63
N ALA A 94 4.05 -11.27 2.55
CA ALA A 94 3.34 -11.93 1.45
C ALA A 94 3.56 -11.24 0.10
N VAL A 95 3.52 -9.89 0.07
CA VAL A 95 3.78 -9.11 -1.15
C VAL A 95 5.24 -9.26 -1.60
N SER A 96 6.20 -9.14 -0.68
CA SER A 96 7.62 -9.30 -0.97
C SER A 96 7.95 -10.71 -1.47
N THR A 97 7.36 -11.74 -0.86
CA THR A 97 7.52 -13.13 -1.30
C THR A 97 6.94 -13.35 -2.70
N TYR A 98 5.78 -12.75 -2.99
CA TYR A 98 5.20 -12.80 -4.33
C TYR A 98 6.08 -12.08 -5.35
N LEU A 99 6.56 -10.86 -5.05
CA LEU A 99 7.44 -10.14 -5.98
C LEU A 99 8.71 -10.92 -6.30
N GLY A 100 9.26 -11.62 -5.29
CA GLY A 100 10.41 -12.50 -5.46
C GLY A 100 11.65 -11.76 -5.96
N LYS A 101 12.59 -12.50 -6.52
CA LYS A 101 13.82 -11.97 -7.11
C LYS A 101 14.14 -12.72 -8.40
N PRO A 102 14.69 -12.05 -9.43
CA PRO A 102 15.17 -12.75 -10.61
C PRO A 102 16.34 -13.67 -10.23
N GLY A 103 16.37 -14.89 -10.77
CA GLY A 103 17.43 -15.85 -10.45
C GLY A 103 17.17 -17.27 -10.95
N ASP A 104 17.94 -18.21 -10.42
CA ASP A 104 17.81 -19.63 -10.74
C ASP A 104 16.48 -20.19 -10.23
N LEU A 105 15.66 -20.70 -11.15
CA LEU A 105 14.36 -21.30 -10.86
C LEU A 105 14.45 -22.47 -9.87
N THR A 106 15.54 -23.24 -9.91
CA THR A 106 15.76 -24.39 -9.01
C THR A 106 16.10 -23.97 -7.58
N LEU A 107 16.53 -22.73 -7.38
CA LEU A 107 16.82 -22.14 -6.06
C LEU A 107 15.71 -21.17 -5.60
N GLY A 108 14.55 -21.18 -6.27
CA GLY A 108 13.41 -20.32 -5.94
C GLY A 108 13.49 -18.90 -6.52
N GLY A 109 14.39 -18.65 -7.48
CA GLY A 109 14.39 -17.43 -8.27
C GLY A 109 13.27 -17.42 -9.33
N LEU A 110 13.00 -16.24 -9.89
CA LEU A 110 12.05 -16.05 -10.99
C LEU A 110 12.79 -15.82 -12.31
N SER A 111 12.13 -16.14 -13.43
CA SER A 111 12.58 -15.64 -14.72
C SER A 111 12.51 -14.11 -14.74
N ILE A 112 13.33 -13.46 -15.56
CA ILE A 112 13.30 -12.00 -15.66
C ILE A 112 11.95 -11.48 -16.18
N GLU A 113 11.28 -12.26 -17.02
CA GLU A 113 9.95 -11.95 -17.56
C GLU A 113 8.90 -11.97 -16.46
N GLU A 114 8.84 -13.06 -15.68
CA GLU A 114 7.89 -13.18 -14.58
C GLU A 114 8.16 -12.15 -13.48
N TYR A 115 9.44 -11.88 -13.17
CA TYR A 115 9.80 -10.82 -12.23
C TYR A 115 9.25 -9.46 -12.69
N LYS A 116 9.44 -9.08 -13.95
CA LYS A 116 8.95 -7.81 -14.50
C LYS A 116 7.43 -7.71 -14.45
N GLU A 117 6.74 -8.78 -14.85
CA GLU A 117 5.28 -8.83 -14.77
C GLU A 117 4.79 -8.57 -13.34
N ARG A 118 5.40 -9.20 -12.34
CA ARG A 118 5.05 -9.00 -10.93
C ARG A 118 5.38 -7.59 -10.42
N GLN A 119 6.48 -6.99 -10.90
CA GLN A 119 6.80 -5.59 -10.59
C GLN A 119 5.77 -4.61 -11.18
N ASP A 120 5.32 -4.84 -12.42
CA ASP A 120 4.29 -4.00 -13.06
C ASP A 120 2.93 -4.11 -12.36
N GLN A 121 2.58 -5.30 -11.88
CA GLN A 121 1.39 -5.51 -11.04
C GLN A 121 1.49 -4.74 -9.72
N PHE A 122 2.65 -4.79 -9.05
CA PHE A 122 2.89 -4.03 -7.83
C PHE A 122 2.83 -2.51 -8.06
N ARG A 123 3.43 -2.01 -9.14
CA ARG A 123 3.33 -0.60 -9.54
C ARG A 123 1.87 -0.18 -9.70
N THR A 124 1.10 -0.98 -10.44
CA THR A 124 -0.33 -0.72 -10.66
C THR A 124 -1.11 -0.72 -9.34
N ALA A 125 -0.81 -1.67 -8.45
CA ALA A 125 -1.42 -1.78 -7.14
C ALA A 125 -1.10 -0.58 -6.23
N GLU A 126 0.14 -0.10 -6.21
CA GLU A 126 0.55 1.05 -5.42
C GLU A 126 -0.07 2.36 -5.92
N ILE A 127 -0.07 2.59 -7.24
CA ILE A 127 -0.75 3.75 -7.83
C ILE A 127 -2.24 3.73 -7.51
N ALA A 128 -2.90 2.58 -7.58
CA ALA A 128 -4.31 2.47 -7.22
C ALA A 128 -4.55 2.75 -5.73
N ALA A 129 -3.69 2.22 -4.84
CA ALA A 129 -3.77 2.50 -3.41
C ALA A 129 -3.52 3.99 -3.09
N LEU A 130 -2.63 4.66 -3.82
CA LEU A 130 -2.42 6.10 -3.68
C LEU A 130 -3.66 6.90 -4.13
N ASN A 131 -4.31 6.50 -5.23
CA ASN A 131 -5.55 7.14 -5.68
C ASN A 131 -6.74 6.91 -4.73
N ASP A 132 -6.71 5.86 -3.89
CA ASP A 132 -7.70 5.63 -2.83
C ASP A 132 -7.61 6.65 -1.67
N THR A 133 -6.57 7.50 -1.63
CA THR A 133 -6.30 8.42 -0.51
C THR A 133 -7.47 9.37 -0.23
N ALA A 134 -8.06 9.98 -1.26
CA ALA A 134 -9.21 10.88 -1.11
C ALA A 134 -10.38 10.19 -0.40
N TYR A 135 -10.70 8.97 -0.89
CA TYR A 135 -11.76 8.15 -0.32
C TYR A 135 -11.52 7.84 1.16
N PHE A 136 -10.28 7.50 1.56
CA PHE A 136 -9.97 7.20 2.95
C PHE A 136 -9.87 8.45 3.84
N ALA A 137 -9.45 9.58 3.31
CA ALA A 137 -9.48 10.85 4.02
C ALA A 137 -10.91 11.23 4.41
N ASP A 138 -11.84 11.12 3.47
CA ASP A 138 -13.25 11.41 3.72
C ASP A 138 -13.90 10.35 4.61
N ARG A 139 -13.56 9.07 4.42
CA ARG A 139 -14.05 7.99 5.28
C ARG A 139 -13.58 8.13 6.72
N GLY A 140 -12.33 8.52 6.94
CA GLY A 140 -11.75 8.75 8.27
C GLY A 140 -12.58 9.76 9.07
N THR A 141 -12.96 10.86 8.43
CA THR A 141 -13.80 11.90 9.05
C THR A 141 -15.28 11.48 9.12
N ASN A 142 -15.88 11.10 7.99
CA ASN A 142 -17.34 10.93 7.90
C ASN A 142 -17.85 9.66 8.59
N LEU A 143 -17.08 8.57 8.55
CA LEU A 143 -17.50 7.28 9.13
C LEU A 143 -16.98 7.09 10.54
N TYR A 144 -15.72 7.45 10.77
CA TYR A 144 -15.04 7.16 12.04
C TYR A 144 -14.90 8.38 12.95
N GLY A 145 -15.19 9.59 12.45
CA GLY A 145 -15.17 10.81 13.26
C GLY A 145 -13.78 11.36 13.57
N TYR A 146 -12.73 10.89 12.90
CA TYR A 146 -11.37 11.40 13.13
C TYR A 146 -11.23 12.82 12.54
N PRO A 147 -10.77 13.79 13.35
CA PRO A 147 -10.54 15.17 12.88
C PRO A 147 -9.30 15.29 11.99
N HIS A 148 -8.35 14.36 12.12
CA HIS A 148 -7.08 14.42 11.42
C HIS A 148 -6.84 13.16 10.58
N PHE A 149 -6.10 13.30 9.50
CA PHE A 149 -5.79 12.24 8.56
C PHE A 149 -4.31 12.23 8.23
N ILE A 150 -3.72 11.05 8.21
CA ILE A 150 -2.36 10.83 7.71
C ILE A 150 -2.32 9.69 6.70
N CYS A 151 -1.76 9.98 5.53
CA CYS A 151 -1.41 9.00 4.50
C CYS A 151 0.07 8.63 4.62
N ASP A 152 0.34 7.37 4.97
CA ASP A 152 1.68 6.76 5.01
C ASP A 152 1.96 6.02 3.71
N THR A 153 2.80 6.59 2.85
CA THR A 153 3.08 6.03 1.52
C THR A 153 4.15 4.93 1.56
N GLY A 154 4.13 4.08 0.53
CA GLY A 154 5.26 3.21 0.22
C GLY A 154 6.52 4.03 -0.17
N GLY A 155 7.67 3.35 -0.21
CA GLY A 155 8.94 3.97 -0.60
C GLY A 155 9.09 4.19 -2.11
N SER A 156 8.37 3.41 -2.91
CA SER A 156 8.43 3.38 -4.37
C SER A 156 7.59 4.46 -5.04
N ILE A 157 6.80 5.24 -4.30
CA ILE A 157 6.10 6.42 -4.86
C ILE A 157 7.06 7.37 -5.61
N CYS A 158 8.30 7.51 -5.14
CA CYS A 158 9.33 8.32 -5.78
C CYS A 158 9.75 7.81 -7.17
N GLU A 159 9.41 6.58 -7.52
CA GLU A 159 9.63 5.96 -8.83
C GLU A 159 8.41 6.12 -9.75
N TRP A 160 7.25 6.46 -9.20
CA TRP A 160 5.97 6.54 -9.93
C TRP A 160 5.59 7.95 -10.34
N VAL A 161 6.16 8.95 -9.68
CA VAL A 161 5.91 10.38 -9.94
C VAL A 161 7.06 10.98 -10.74
N GLU A 162 6.74 11.84 -11.70
CA GLU A 162 7.74 12.63 -12.40
C GLU A 162 8.02 13.92 -11.63
N ALA A 163 9.13 13.97 -10.89
CA ALA A 163 9.45 15.08 -10.00
C ALA A 163 9.66 16.42 -10.72
N THR A 164 9.91 16.39 -12.04
CA THR A 164 10.08 17.59 -12.87
C THR A 164 8.80 18.04 -13.57
N ASP A 165 7.71 17.27 -13.44
CA ASP A 165 6.41 17.59 -14.00
C ASP A 165 5.48 18.15 -12.92
N ASP A 166 5.33 19.48 -12.89
CA ASP A 166 4.40 20.18 -12.00
C ASP A 166 2.93 19.79 -12.24
N SER A 167 2.63 19.10 -13.35
CA SER A 167 1.31 18.59 -13.71
C SER A 167 1.17 17.06 -13.57
N ASP A 168 2.10 16.40 -12.89
CA ASP A 168 2.00 14.97 -12.60
C ASP A 168 0.64 14.66 -11.96
N ALA A 169 -0.10 13.76 -12.60
CA ALA A 169 -1.50 13.49 -12.26
C ALA A 169 -1.64 12.92 -10.84
N LEU A 170 -0.69 12.07 -10.42
CA LEU A 170 -0.72 11.43 -9.11
C LEU A 170 -0.39 12.45 -8.02
N MET A 171 0.61 13.31 -8.22
CA MET A 171 0.93 14.39 -7.29
C MET A 171 -0.19 15.44 -7.23
N SER A 172 -0.84 15.73 -8.35
CA SER A 172 -2.00 16.63 -8.40
C SER A 172 -3.16 16.08 -7.55
N GLU A 173 -3.50 14.80 -7.73
CA GLU A 173 -4.56 14.13 -6.95
C GLU A 173 -4.22 14.09 -5.46
N LEU A 174 -3.01 13.63 -5.11
CA LEU A 174 -2.57 13.57 -3.71
C LEU A 174 -2.54 14.96 -3.09
N SER A 175 -2.16 15.99 -3.86
CA SER A 175 -2.10 17.35 -3.35
C SER A 175 -3.42 18.04 -3.13
N ALA A 176 -4.43 17.70 -3.92
CA ALA A 176 -5.79 18.16 -3.70
C ALA A 176 -6.39 17.59 -2.41
N ASN A 177 -5.92 16.43 -1.94
CA ASN A 177 -6.57 15.66 -0.89
C ASN A 177 -5.80 15.61 0.45
N CYS A 178 -4.49 15.87 0.46
CA CYS A 178 -3.60 15.66 1.61
C CYS A 178 -2.77 16.89 2.03
N PHE A 179 -3.35 18.09 2.00
CA PHE A 179 -2.67 19.32 2.40
C PHE A 179 -3.48 20.15 3.41
#